data_AF-A0A512PCN2-F1
#
_entry.id   AF-A0A512PCN2-F1
#
_cell.length_a   1.000
_cell.length_b   1.000
_cell.length_c   1.000
_cell.angle_alpha   90.00
_cell.angle_beta   90.00
_cell.angle_gamma   90.00
#
_symmetry.space_group_name_H-M   'P 1'
#
loop_
_entity.id
_entity.type
_entity.pdbx_description
1 polymer ?
#
loop_
_entity_poly.entity_id
_entity_poly.type
_entity_poly.pdbx_seq_one_letter_code
_entity_poly.pdbx_strand_id
1 'polypeptide(L)'
;MSTKGAVALIVGLVVVGVGVVVGDRFAASLVEDQLAGQVESRLEVTGTPDVQIGGFPFLTQLASGTFSHVTADVDAVVLDGVPTTDVTVDARGVRRGDPITVDELEASLTLPVSAVQDAVAERTGLAVTVVVQGEQLQASMDVLGVPLAVTFAPRVEGGRLLVDTTSLSLGGLSVDAASLPGGLGDRLVDLEVPVDGLPDGLALTDAHVVTDGVRVTVAGTDVTLEAP
;
A
#
# COMPACT_ATOMS: atom_id res chain seq x y z
N MET A 1 -38.51 41.07 -20.89
CA MET A 1 -37.91 40.80 -19.57
C MET A 1 -37.04 42.00 -19.19
N SER A 2 -37.29 42.65 -18.06
CA SER A 2 -36.39 43.69 -17.55
C SER A 2 -35.04 43.06 -17.22
N THR A 3 -33.92 43.69 -17.56
CA THR A 3 -32.55 43.25 -17.24
C THR A 3 -32.41 42.84 -15.78
N LYS A 4 -33.13 43.52 -14.88
CA LYS A 4 -33.17 43.23 -13.45
C LYS A 4 -33.80 41.86 -13.11
N GLY A 5 -34.81 41.42 -13.86
CA GLY A 5 -35.46 40.12 -13.68
C GLY A 5 -34.61 38.95 -14.19
N ALA A 6 -33.85 39.15 -15.28
CA ALA A 6 -32.89 38.16 -15.76
C ALA A 6 -31.70 37.99 -14.79
N VAL A 7 -31.17 39.11 -14.27
CA VAL A 7 -30.10 39.08 -13.27
C VAL A 7 -30.55 38.37 -11.98
N ALA A 8 -31.76 38.67 -11.48
CA ALA A 8 -32.28 38.00 -10.28
C ALA A 8 -32.45 36.49 -10.46
N LEU A 9 -32.90 36.04 -11.64
CA LEU A 9 -33.02 34.62 -11.96
C LEU A 9 -31.65 33.92 -12.01
N ILE A 10 -30.65 34.55 -12.64
CA ILE A 10 -29.29 34.00 -12.72
C ILE A 10 -28.69 33.89 -11.32
N VAL A 11 -28.82 34.93 -10.48
CA VAL A 11 -28.33 34.91 -9.10
C VAL A 11 -29.03 33.80 -8.30
N GLY A 12 -30.36 33.64 -8.44
CA GLY A 12 -31.10 32.56 -7.81
C GLY A 12 -30.61 31.17 -8.22
N LEU A 13 -30.36 30.94 -9.52
CA LEU A 13 -29.82 29.68 -10.02
C LEU A 13 -28.41 29.39 -9.51
N VAL A 14 -27.55 30.41 -9.43
CA VAL A 14 -26.20 30.28 -8.88
C VAL A 14 -26.26 29.94 -7.39
N VAL A 15 -27.09 30.60 -6.60
CA VAL A 15 -27.25 30.33 -5.16
C VAL A 15 -27.77 28.91 -4.93
N VAL A 16 -28.78 28.48 -5.69
CA VAL A 16 -29.29 27.09 -5.62
C VAL A 16 -28.22 26.11 -6.06
N GLY A 17 -27.49 26.40 -7.14
CA GLY A 17 -26.40 25.56 -7.63
C GLY A 17 -25.29 25.40 -6.60
N VAL A 18 -24.84 26.49 -5.98
CA VAL A 18 -23.85 26.46 -4.89
C VAL A 18 -24.39 25.69 -3.69
N GLY A 19 -25.64 25.91 -3.30
CA GLY A 19 -26.28 25.17 -2.20
C GLY A 19 -26.33 23.66 -2.45
N VAL A 20 -26.64 23.23 -3.68
CA VAL A 20 -26.60 21.83 -4.09
C VAL A 20 -25.18 21.28 -4.03
N VAL A 21 -24.18 22.02 -4.51
CA VAL A 21 -22.77 21.60 -4.44
C VAL A 21 -22.30 21.43 -2.99
N VAL A 22 -22.61 22.39 -2.12
CA VAL A 22 -22.25 22.33 -0.69
C VAL A 22 -22.96 21.17 0.01
N GLY A 23 -24.25 21.00 -0.24
CA GLY A 23 -25.02 19.89 0.34
C GLY A 23 -24.52 18.52 -0.11
N ASP A 24 -24.14 18.37 -1.39
CA ASP A 24 -23.57 17.14 -1.94
C ASP A 24 -22.21 16.81 -1.30
N ARG A 25 -21.32 17.80 -1.15
CA ARG A 25 -20.03 17.61 -0.47
C ARG A 25 -20.17 17.29 1.01
N PHE A 26 -21.10 17.91 1.71
CA PHE A 26 -21.37 17.60 3.11
C PHE A 26 -21.92 16.18 3.29
N ALA A 27 -22.75 15.70 2.36
CA ALA A 27 -23.20 14.32 2.38
C ALA A 27 -22.04 13.32 2.14
N ALA A 28 -21.10 13.67 1.25
CA ALA A 28 -19.91 12.86 1.01
C ALA A 28 -19.05 12.74 2.29
N SER A 29 -18.76 13.86 2.96
CA SER A 29 -17.91 13.88 4.15
C SER A 29 -18.45 13.01 5.30
N LEU A 30 -19.78 12.98 5.48
CA LEU A 30 -20.39 12.11 6.50
C LEU A 30 -20.19 10.61 6.20
N VAL A 31 -20.17 10.23 4.92
CA VAL A 31 -19.95 8.84 4.50
C VAL A 31 -18.47 8.49 4.57
N GLU A 32 -17.61 9.42 4.18
CA GLU A 32 -16.15 9.34 4.33
C GLU A 32 -15.74 9.06 5.79
N ASP A 33 -16.24 9.85 6.74
CA ASP A 33 -16.02 9.65 8.18
C ASP A 33 -16.48 8.26 8.65
N GLN A 34 -17.64 7.80 8.15
CA GLN A 34 -18.20 6.49 8.49
C GLN A 34 -17.39 5.33 7.90
N LEU A 35 -16.71 5.53 6.76
CA LEU A 35 -15.81 4.55 6.17
C LEU A 35 -14.48 4.51 6.92
N ALA A 36 -13.92 5.66 7.26
CA ALA A 36 -12.72 5.75 8.11
C ALA A 36 -12.93 5.00 9.44
N GLY A 37 -14.05 5.25 10.13
CA GLY A 37 -14.37 4.53 11.36
C GLY A 37 -14.59 3.01 11.19
N GLN A 38 -15.00 2.54 10.00
CA GLN A 38 -15.07 1.11 9.71
C GLN A 38 -13.68 0.49 9.56
N VAL A 39 -12.76 1.19 8.89
CA VAL A 39 -11.35 0.77 8.76
C VAL A 39 -10.72 0.64 10.16
N GLU A 40 -10.86 1.66 11.00
CA GLU A 40 -10.37 1.64 12.39
C GLU A 40 -10.96 0.50 13.22
N SER A 41 -12.22 0.11 12.99
CA SER A 41 -12.87 -0.94 13.76
C SER A 41 -12.46 -2.37 13.36
N ARG A 42 -11.95 -2.53 12.13
CA ARG A 42 -11.65 -3.84 11.52
C ARG A 42 -10.17 -4.15 11.48
N LEU A 43 -9.33 -3.13 11.41
CA LEU A 43 -7.88 -3.24 11.30
C LEU A 43 -7.21 -2.62 12.53
N GLU A 44 -6.03 -3.13 12.87
CA GLU A 44 -5.19 -2.52 13.90
C GLU A 44 -4.45 -1.32 13.29
N VAL A 45 -5.09 -0.16 13.36
CA VAL A 45 -4.59 1.10 12.79
C VAL A 45 -3.98 1.99 13.87
N THR A 46 -2.89 2.67 13.54
CA THR A 46 -2.38 3.82 14.30
C THR A 46 -2.61 5.10 13.50
N GLY A 47 -3.21 6.10 14.13
CA GLY A 47 -3.68 7.32 13.45
C GLY A 47 -5.17 7.24 13.10
N THR A 48 -5.64 8.19 12.31
CA THR A 48 -7.02 8.21 11.78
C THR A 48 -6.96 8.02 10.27
N PRO A 49 -7.53 6.93 9.71
CA PRO A 49 -7.66 6.75 8.27
C PRO A 49 -8.35 7.95 7.64
N ASP A 50 -7.80 8.43 6.53
CA ASP A 50 -8.45 9.42 5.68
C ASP A 50 -9.04 8.70 4.47
N VAL A 51 -10.35 8.81 4.26
CA VAL A 51 -11.04 8.19 3.13
C VAL A 51 -11.75 9.30 2.38
N GLN A 52 -11.56 9.39 1.06
CA GLN A 52 -12.19 10.42 0.25
C GLN A 52 -12.95 9.80 -0.91
N ILE A 53 -14.15 10.32 -1.17
CA ILE A 53 -14.99 9.92 -2.29
C ILE A 53 -15.03 11.07 -3.30
N GLY A 54 -14.28 10.87 -4.39
CA GLY A 54 -14.24 11.78 -5.52
C GLY A 54 -15.52 11.77 -6.36
N GLY A 55 -15.55 12.71 -7.31
CA GLY A 55 -16.64 12.83 -8.31
C GLY A 55 -17.86 13.59 -7.81
N PHE A 56 -18.56 14.26 -8.73
CA PHE A 56 -19.73 15.09 -8.45
C PHE A 56 -20.84 14.80 -9.49
N PRO A 57 -22.12 14.65 -9.08
CA PRO A 57 -22.65 14.73 -7.71
C PRO A 57 -22.48 13.40 -6.94
N PHE A 58 -21.98 13.45 -5.72
CA PHE A 58 -21.88 12.30 -4.80
C PHE A 58 -23.22 11.59 -4.60
N LEU A 59 -24.32 12.32 -4.39
CA LEU A 59 -25.63 11.69 -4.15
C LEU A 59 -26.11 10.86 -5.35
N THR A 60 -25.70 11.22 -6.57
CA THR A 60 -26.02 10.44 -7.78
C THR A 60 -25.22 9.15 -7.81
N GLN A 61 -23.94 9.21 -7.42
CA GLN A 61 -23.05 8.04 -7.28
C GLN A 61 -23.54 7.10 -6.18
N LEU A 62 -23.96 7.65 -5.05
CA LEU A 62 -24.54 6.90 -3.95
C LEU A 62 -25.82 6.19 -4.36
N ALA A 63 -26.67 6.84 -5.16
CA ALA A 63 -27.90 6.24 -5.68
C ALA A 63 -27.64 5.17 -6.74
N SER A 64 -26.62 5.35 -7.59
CA SER A 64 -26.23 4.35 -8.59
C SER A 64 -25.48 3.16 -7.99
N GLY A 65 -24.88 3.34 -6.80
CA GLY A 65 -23.98 2.36 -6.19
C GLY A 65 -22.62 2.25 -6.89
N THR A 66 -22.28 3.19 -7.76
CA THR A 66 -21.00 3.27 -8.46
C THR A 66 -20.31 4.58 -8.11
N PHE A 67 -19.09 4.50 -7.63
CA PHE A 67 -18.24 5.63 -7.26
C PHE A 67 -17.11 5.78 -8.28
N SER A 68 -16.92 6.98 -8.81
CA SER A 68 -15.94 7.22 -9.86
C SER A 68 -14.50 7.11 -9.36
N HIS A 69 -14.26 7.54 -8.12
CA HIS A 69 -12.93 7.62 -7.53
C HIS A 69 -13.06 7.56 -6.00
N VAL A 70 -12.28 6.69 -5.38
CA VAL A 70 -12.17 6.54 -3.93
C VAL A 70 -10.70 6.48 -3.59
N THR A 71 -10.24 7.29 -2.64
CA THR A 71 -8.89 7.20 -2.09
C THR A 71 -8.94 6.87 -0.61
N ALA A 72 -7.91 6.18 -0.13
CA ALA A 72 -7.72 5.96 1.30
C ALA A 72 -6.24 6.10 1.66
N ASP A 73 -5.97 6.79 2.75
CA ASP A 73 -4.64 7.00 3.31
C ASP A 73 -4.63 6.55 4.77
N VAL A 74 -3.65 5.73 5.13
CA VAL A 74 -3.48 5.20 6.50
C VAL A 74 -2.01 5.27 6.89
N ASP A 75 -1.73 5.98 7.99
CA ASP A 75 -0.36 6.21 8.47
C ASP A 75 0.35 4.90 8.84
N ALA A 76 -0.30 4.04 9.60
CA ALA A 76 0.21 2.71 9.92
C ALA A 76 -0.92 1.71 10.23
N VAL A 77 -0.74 0.48 9.76
CA VAL A 77 -1.70 -0.62 9.95
C VAL A 77 -0.98 -1.97 9.98
N VAL A 78 -1.49 -2.91 10.77
CA VAL A 78 -1.02 -4.30 10.75
C VAL A 78 -1.88 -5.11 9.77
N LEU A 79 -1.26 -5.63 8.71
CA LEU A 79 -1.89 -6.48 7.69
C LEU A 79 -1.37 -7.91 7.85
N ASP A 80 -2.25 -8.87 8.15
CA ASP A 80 -1.90 -10.28 8.36
C ASP A 80 -0.73 -10.49 9.34
N GLY A 81 -0.65 -9.65 10.38
CA GLY A 81 0.41 -9.70 11.39
C GLY A 81 1.70 -8.98 10.99
N VAL A 82 1.77 -8.39 9.79
CA VAL A 82 2.91 -7.59 9.31
C VAL A 82 2.62 -6.11 9.53
N PRO A 83 3.45 -5.40 10.34
CA PRO A 83 3.35 -3.95 10.46
C PRO A 83 3.66 -3.27 9.12
N THR A 84 2.81 -2.33 8.71
CA THR A 84 2.97 -1.53 7.49
C THR A 84 2.73 -0.06 7.79
N THR A 85 3.38 0.83 7.05
CA THR A 85 3.22 2.30 7.16
C THR A 85 2.95 2.92 5.80
N ASP A 86 2.51 4.18 5.79
CA ASP A 86 2.30 4.99 4.59
C ASP A 86 1.46 4.27 3.53
N VAL A 87 0.33 3.70 3.96
CA VAL A 87 -0.57 2.95 3.10
C VAL A 87 -1.45 3.92 2.33
N THR A 88 -1.42 3.84 1.01
CA THR A 88 -2.26 4.64 0.12
C THR A 88 -3.01 3.72 -0.83
N VAL A 89 -4.25 4.08 -1.15
CA VAL A 89 -5.12 3.38 -2.10
C VAL A 89 -5.76 4.41 -3.02
N ASP A 90 -5.69 4.20 -4.33
CA ASP A 90 -6.43 4.93 -5.36
C ASP A 90 -7.25 3.93 -6.16
N ALA A 91 -8.58 4.04 -6.07
CA ALA A 91 -9.51 3.14 -6.72
C ALA A 91 -10.48 3.92 -7.61
N ARG A 92 -10.65 3.46 -8.85
CA ARG A 92 -11.52 4.08 -9.86
C ARG A 92 -12.62 3.12 -10.31
N GLY A 93 -13.81 3.67 -10.52
CA GLY A 93 -14.96 2.88 -10.98
C GLY A 93 -15.40 1.81 -9.97
N VAL A 94 -15.41 2.15 -8.68
CA VAL A 94 -15.81 1.23 -7.60
C VAL A 94 -17.31 0.96 -7.66
N ARG A 95 -17.72 -0.29 -7.87
CA ARG A 95 -19.12 -0.70 -7.86
C ARG A 95 -19.41 -1.52 -6.61
N ARG A 96 -20.38 -1.07 -5.83
CA ARG A 96 -20.89 -1.85 -4.69
C ARG A 96 -21.63 -3.08 -5.19
N GLY A 97 -21.41 -4.20 -4.54
CA GLY A 97 -22.00 -5.49 -4.86
C GLY A 97 -21.45 -6.57 -3.93
N ASP A 98 -21.81 -7.81 -4.23
CA ASP A 98 -21.19 -8.99 -3.64
C ASP A 98 -20.80 -9.91 -4.82
N PRO A 99 -19.53 -9.84 -5.30
CA PRO A 99 -18.41 -9.08 -4.74
C PRO A 99 -18.40 -7.58 -5.12
N ILE A 100 -17.51 -6.81 -4.49
CA ILE A 100 -17.19 -5.43 -4.91
C ILE A 100 -16.25 -5.52 -6.11
N THR A 101 -16.48 -4.70 -7.14
CA THR A 101 -15.61 -4.65 -8.32
C THR A 101 -15.04 -3.25 -8.52
N VAL A 102 -13.77 -3.15 -8.92
CA VAL A 102 -13.06 -1.90 -9.19
C VAL A 102 -12.45 -1.95 -10.59
N ASP A 103 -12.67 -0.91 -11.40
CA ASP A 103 -12.16 -0.88 -12.78
C ASP A 103 -10.63 -0.79 -12.80
N GLU A 104 -10.05 0.05 -11.93
CA GLU A 104 -8.62 0.27 -11.78
C GLU A 104 -8.31 0.52 -10.30
N LEU A 105 -7.33 -0.19 -9.75
CA LEU A 105 -6.89 -0.02 -8.38
C LEU A 105 -5.36 0.02 -8.34
N GLU A 106 -4.82 1.01 -7.66
CA GLU A 106 -3.42 1.09 -7.26
C GLU A 106 -3.36 1.23 -5.73
N ALA A 107 -2.48 0.48 -5.09
CA ALA A 107 -2.21 0.63 -3.67
C ALA A 107 -0.71 0.57 -3.42
N SER A 108 -0.22 1.41 -2.52
CA SER A 108 1.17 1.40 -2.08
C SER A 108 1.25 1.31 -0.57
N LEU A 109 2.26 0.63 -0.06
CA LEU A 109 2.56 0.54 1.37
C LEU A 109 4.06 0.49 1.59
N THR A 110 4.50 0.86 2.78
CA THR A 110 5.88 0.74 3.23
C THR A 110 5.98 -0.37 4.27
N LEU A 111 6.83 -1.36 4.00
CA LEU A 111 7.28 -2.34 4.98
C LEU A 111 8.41 -1.70 5.80
N PRO A 112 8.20 -1.39 7.09
CA PRO A 112 9.23 -0.77 7.91
C PRO A 112 10.44 -1.70 8.06
N VAL A 113 11.62 -1.12 8.28
CA VAL A 113 12.88 -1.90 8.47
C VAL A 113 12.73 -3.01 9.52
N SER A 114 11.95 -2.78 10.58
CA SER A 114 11.68 -3.80 11.60
C SER A 114 10.96 -5.02 11.05
N ALA A 115 9.95 -4.84 10.20
CA ALA A 115 9.22 -5.95 9.58
C ALA A 115 10.13 -6.76 8.65
N VAL A 116 10.99 -6.07 7.88
CA VAL A 116 11.99 -6.73 7.03
C VAL A 116 13.01 -7.50 7.86
N GLN A 117 13.47 -6.92 8.97
CA GLN A 117 14.39 -7.57 9.90
C GLN A 117 13.80 -8.84 10.50
N ASP A 118 12.54 -8.79 10.94
CA ASP A 118 11.83 -9.93 11.52
C ASP A 118 11.68 -11.05 10.48
N ALA A 119 11.30 -10.73 9.25
CA ALA A 119 11.20 -11.70 8.16
C ALA A 119 12.56 -12.38 7.84
N VAL A 120 13.65 -11.61 7.85
CA VAL A 120 15.00 -12.17 7.63
C VAL A 120 15.44 -13.02 8.83
N ALA A 121 15.14 -12.60 10.05
CA ALA A 121 15.47 -13.35 11.28
C ALA A 121 14.71 -14.68 11.33
N GLU A 122 13.42 -14.70 11.00
CA GLU A 122 12.63 -15.93 10.95
C GLU A 122 13.16 -16.92 9.91
N ARG A 123 13.49 -16.44 8.70
CA ARG A 123 13.99 -17.29 7.61
C ARG A 123 15.39 -17.84 7.88
N THR A 124 16.26 -17.04 8.48
CA THR A 124 17.65 -17.45 8.78
C THR A 124 17.75 -18.23 10.09
N GLY A 125 16.85 -18.00 11.04
CA GLY A 125 16.94 -18.48 12.42
C GLY A 125 18.02 -17.77 13.24
N LEU A 126 18.50 -16.60 12.78
CA LEU A 126 19.58 -15.84 13.39
C LEU A 126 19.10 -14.47 13.86
N ALA A 127 19.78 -13.92 14.86
CA ALA A 127 19.62 -12.52 15.20
C ALA A 127 20.21 -11.67 14.05
N VAL A 128 19.38 -10.80 13.48
CA VAL A 128 19.74 -9.96 12.34
C VAL A 128 19.50 -8.50 12.70
N THR A 129 20.40 -7.64 12.27
CA THR A 129 20.20 -6.19 12.23
C THR A 129 20.09 -5.77 10.77
N VAL A 130 18.99 -5.12 10.38
CA VAL A 130 18.82 -4.56 9.04
C VAL A 130 18.94 -3.03 9.08
N VAL A 131 19.67 -2.46 8.12
CA VAL A 131 19.79 -1.01 7.94
C VAL A 131 19.63 -0.64 6.47
N VAL A 132 19.06 0.53 6.21
CA VAL A 132 18.99 1.12 4.86
C VAL A 132 20.36 1.73 4.50
N GLN A 133 20.86 1.44 3.31
CA GLN A 133 22.09 2.02 2.73
C GLN A 133 21.83 2.48 1.30
N GLY A 134 21.44 3.75 1.16
CA GLY A 134 21.04 4.29 -0.13
C GLY A 134 19.77 3.57 -0.63
N GLU A 135 19.85 2.97 -1.81
CA GLU A 135 18.74 2.24 -2.47
C GLU A 135 18.73 0.74 -2.13
N GLN A 136 19.48 0.33 -1.10
CA GLN A 136 19.67 -1.07 -0.73
C GLN A 136 19.48 -1.27 0.77
N LEU A 137 19.24 -2.52 1.17
CA LEU A 137 19.22 -2.95 2.56
C LEU A 137 20.50 -3.74 2.87
N GLN A 138 21.07 -3.54 4.05
CA GLN A 138 22.15 -4.37 4.57
C GLN A 138 21.68 -5.10 5.81
N ALA A 139 21.64 -6.43 5.74
CA ALA A 139 21.49 -7.31 6.90
C ALA A 139 22.86 -7.67 7.46
N SER A 140 23.01 -7.55 8.77
CA SER A 140 24.19 -7.98 9.51
C SER A 140 23.79 -9.03 10.54
N MET A 141 24.53 -10.15 10.60
CA MET A 141 24.29 -11.26 11.51
C MET A 141 25.60 -11.92 11.95
N ASP A 142 25.59 -12.67 13.05
CA ASP A 142 26.73 -13.49 13.48
C ASP A 142 26.57 -14.94 12.99
N VAL A 143 27.59 -15.45 12.32
CA VAL A 143 27.65 -16.84 11.89
C VAL A 143 28.92 -17.46 12.45
N LEU A 144 28.77 -18.32 13.47
CA LEU A 144 29.87 -19.01 14.15
C LEU A 144 30.93 -18.05 14.74
N GLY A 145 30.50 -16.89 15.27
CA GLY A 145 31.39 -15.87 15.83
C GLY A 145 32.05 -14.98 14.78
N VAL A 146 31.63 -15.08 13.51
CA VAL A 146 32.14 -14.27 12.40
C VAL A 146 30.99 -13.40 11.85
N PRO A 147 31.19 -12.08 11.71
CA PRO A 147 30.15 -11.20 11.21
C PRO A 147 29.91 -11.46 9.71
N LEU A 148 28.66 -11.75 9.37
CA LEU A 148 28.16 -11.86 8.00
C LEU A 148 27.34 -10.61 7.68
N ALA A 149 27.72 -9.91 6.62
CA ALA A 149 26.98 -8.78 6.06
C ALA A 149 26.48 -9.15 4.66
N VAL A 150 25.19 -8.94 4.42
CA VAL A 150 24.53 -9.20 3.14
C VAL A 150 23.82 -7.93 2.71
N THR A 151 24.16 -7.41 1.54
CA THR A 151 23.45 -6.28 0.93
C THR A 151 22.52 -6.80 -0.15
N PHE A 152 21.27 -6.36 -0.11
CA PHE A 152 20.23 -6.80 -1.03
C PHE A 152 19.30 -5.66 -1.44
N ALA A 153 18.64 -5.83 -2.57
CA ALA A 153 17.62 -4.93 -3.10
C ALA A 153 16.39 -5.73 -3.54
N PRO A 154 15.17 -5.23 -3.29
CA PRO A 154 13.96 -5.81 -3.86
C PRO A 154 13.90 -5.54 -5.37
N ARG A 155 13.28 -6.46 -6.10
CA ARG A 155 12.97 -6.35 -7.54
C ARG A 155 11.64 -7.02 -7.82
N VAL A 156 10.84 -6.43 -8.69
CA VAL A 156 9.58 -7.04 -9.14
C VAL A 156 9.75 -7.63 -10.53
N GLU A 157 9.36 -8.89 -10.72
CA GLU A 157 9.36 -9.52 -12.03
C GLU A 157 8.15 -10.44 -12.21
N GLY A 158 7.30 -10.13 -13.19
CA GLY A 158 6.12 -10.94 -13.51
C GLY A 158 5.14 -11.08 -12.34
N GLY A 159 4.93 -10.01 -11.56
CA GLY A 159 4.05 -10.01 -10.39
C GLY A 159 4.64 -10.62 -9.12
N ARG A 160 5.92 -11.02 -9.15
CA ARG A 160 6.59 -11.67 -8.01
C ARG A 160 7.63 -10.73 -7.42
N LEU A 161 7.75 -10.75 -6.09
CA LEU A 161 8.80 -10.05 -5.36
C LEU A 161 10.05 -10.93 -5.29
N LEU A 162 11.09 -10.50 -5.99
CA LEU A 162 12.42 -11.06 -5.95
C LEU A 162 13.32 -10.18 -5.08
N VAL A 163 14.34 -10.78 -4.47
CA VAL A 163 15.36 -10.06 -3.71
C VAL A 163 16.73 -10.43 -4.28
N ASP A 164 17.38 -9.42 -4.85
CA ASP A 164 18.72 -9.55 -5.42
C ASP A 164 19.77 -9.35 -4.35
N THR A 165 20.72 -10.27 -4.24
CA THR A 165 21.92 -10.08 -3.42
C THR A 165 22.97 -9.32 -4.22
N THR A 166 23.29 -8.10 -3.80
CA THR A 166 24.31 -7.28 -4.45
C THR A 166 25.71 -7.62 -3.97
N SER A 167 25.87 -7.83 -2.66
CA SER A 167 27.18 -8.15 -2.09
C SER A 167 27.04 -8.96 -0.82
N LEU A 168 28.08 -9.76 -0.55
CA LEU A 168 28.14 -10.62 0.61
C LEU A 168 29.55 -10.61 1.17
N SER A 169 29.67 -10.44 2.48
CA SER A 169 30.95 -10.31 3.18
C SER A 169 30.93 -11.09 4.49
N LEU A 170 31.94 -11.92 4.71
CA LEU A 170 32.12 -12.70 5.94
C LEU A 170 33.45 -12.32 6.59
N GLY A 171 33.40 -11.79 7.81
CA GLY A 171 34.60 -11.29 8.49
C GLY A 171 35.26 -10.11 7.78
N GLY A 172 34.50 -9.34 6.98
CA GLY A 172 35.00 -8.22 6.19
C GLY A 172 35.60 -8.61 4.83
N LEU A 173 35.61 -9.89 4.48
CA LEU A 173 36.07 -10.38 3.18
C LEU A 173 34.87 -10.70 2.28
N SER A 174 34.89 -10.21 1.05
CA SER A 174 33.90 -10.57 0.04
C SER A 174 33.95 -12.06 -0.27
N VAL A 175 32.79 -12.72 -0.23
CA VAL A 175 32.66 -14.17 -0.47
C VAL A 175 31.43 -14.45 -1.32
N ASP A 176 31.45 -15.56 -2.04
CA ASP A 176 30.29 -16.05 -2.78
C ASP A 176 29.33 -16.79 -1.84
N ALA A 177 28.03 -16.71 -2.14
CA ALA A 177 27.00 -17.40 -1.36
C ALA A 177 27.23 -18.92 -1.26
N ALA A 178 27.76 -19.56 -2.31
CA ALA A 178 28.11 -20.98 -2.32
C ALA A 178 29.23 -21.35 -1.32
N SER A 179 29.97 -20.37 -0.83
CA SER A 179 31.04 -20.57 0.17
C SER A 179 30.52 -20.47 1.60
N LEU A 180 29.24 -20.16 1.81
CA LEU A 180 28.67 -20.00 3.15
C LEU A 180 28.39 -21.34 3.83
N PRO A 181 28.69 -21.47 5.13
CA PRO A 181 28.45 -22.70 5.87
C PRO A 181 26.94 -22.93 6.09
N GLY A 182 26.58 -24.19 6.35
CA GLY A 182 25.25 -24.54 6.88
C GLY A 182 24.07 -24.31 5.91
N GLY A 183 24.33 -24.21 4.60
CA GLY A 183 23.28 -23.96 3.61
C GLY A 183 22.73 -22.54 3.62
N LEU A 184 23.41 -21.59 4.27
CA LEU A 184 23.02 -20.19 4.30
C LEU A 184 23.00 -19.56 2.90
N GLY A 185 23.87 -20.01 1.99
CA GLY A 185 23.88 -19.54 0.60
C GLY A 185 22.52 -19.72 -0.09
N ASP A 186 21.94 -20.92 0.01
CA ASP A 186 20.63 -21.24 -0.59
C ASP A 186 19.47 -20.45 0.05
N ARG A 187 19.67 -19.94 1.28
CA ARG A 187 18.68 -19.12 1.98
C ARG A 187 18.80 -17.64 1.68
N LEU A 188 19.88 -17.21 1.01
CA LEU A 188 20.20 -15.80 0.78
C LEU A 188 20.17 -15.42 -0.71
N VAL A 189 20.29 -16.39 -1.63
CA VAL A 189 20.29 -16.18 -3.08
C VAL A 189 18.94 -16.52 -3.70
N ASP A 190 18.60 -15.85 -4.81
CA ASP A 190 17.37 -16.05 -5.60
C ASP A 190 16.11 -16.09 -4.72
N LEU A 191 16.07 -15.13 -3.80
CA LEU A 191 15.04 -15.00 -2.81
C LEU A 191 13.73 -14.55 -3.47
N GLU A 192 12.81 -15.49 -3.66
CA GLU A 192 11.42 -15.17 -3.96
C GLU A 192 10.64 -15.02 -2.64
N VAL A 193 9.96 -13.89 -2.49
CA VAL A 193 9.03 -13.61 -1.38
C VAL A 193 7.62 -13.82 -1.93
N PRO A 194 6.87 -14.83 -1.43
CA PRO A 194 5.50 -15.03 -1.86
C PRO A 194 4.66 -13.82 -1.45
N VAL A 195 3.86 -13.32 -2.40
CA VAL A 195 2.89 -12.25 -2.15
C VAL A 195 1.51 -12.90 -2.19
N ASP A 196 1.11 -13.43 -1.04
CA ASP A 196 -0.17 -14.13 -0.88
C ASP A 196 -1.29 -13.14 -0.55
N GLY A 197 -2.54 -13.57 -0.75
CA GLY A 197 -3.72 -12.81 -0.30
C GLY A 197 -4.10 -11.59 -1.16
N LEU A 198 -3.43 -11.36 -2.30
CA LEU A 198 -3.84 -10.32 -3.24
C LEU A 198 -5.19 -10.67 -3.89
N PRO A 199 -6.15 -9.74 -3.92
CA PRO A 199 -7.40 -9.89 -4.64
C PRO A 199 -7.20 -10.19 -6.13
N ASP A 200 -8.16 -10.91 -6.73
CA ASP A 200 -8.17 -11.17 -8.16
C ASP A 200 -8.10 -9.85 -8.95
N GLY A 201 -7.21 -9.81 -9.95
CA GLY A 201 -6.98 -8.64 -10.80
C GLY A 201 -5.83 -7.75 -10.32
N LEU A 202 -5.34 -7.90 -9.10
CA LEU A 202 -4.15 -7.18 -8.60
C LEU A 202 -2.87 -7.98 -8.80
N ALA A 203 -1.80 -7.26 -9.10
CA ALA A 203 -0.45 -7.80 -9.15
C ALA A 203 0.53 -6.83 -8.52
N LEU A 204 1.63 -7.37 -7.99
CA LEU A 204 2.76 -6.55 -7.60
C LEU A 204 3.40 -5.92 -8.84
N THR A 205 3.56 -4.60 -8.82
CA THR A 205 4.11 -3.83 -9.95
C THR A 205 5.45 -3.20 -9.65
N ASP A 206 5.70 -2.82 -8.39
CA ASP A 206 6.94 -2.17 -8.00
C ASP A 206 7.33 -2.49 -6.55
N ALA A 207 8.64 -2.52 -6.29
CA ALA A 207 9.19 -2.63 -4.95
C ALA A 207 10.59 -2.01 -4.92
N HIS A 208 10.80 -1.04 -4.04
CA HIS A 208 12.08 -0.34 -3.90
C HIS A 208 12.35 0.09 -2.46
N VAL A 209 13.63 0.27 -2.14
CA VAL A 209 14.05 0.72 -0.80
C VAL A 209 13.78 2.22 -0.67
N VAL A 210 13.19 2.59 0.47
CA VAL A 210 12.99 3.98 0.90
C VAL A 210 13.68 4.19 2.25
N THR A 211 13.75 5.44 2.72
CA THR A 211 14.44 5.79 3.97
C THR A 211 14.02 4.94 5.17
N ASP A 212 12.74 4.62 5.26
CA ASP A 212 12.13 3.98 6.43
C ASP A 212 11.84 2.48 6.22
N GLY A 213 12.23 1.90 5.07
CA GLY A 213 11.99 0.50 4.77
C GLY A 213 11.92 0.16 3.27
N VAL A 214 10.96 -0.67 2.89
CA VAL A 214 10.70 -1.06 1.49
C VAL A 214 9.30 -0.61 1.09
N ARG A 215 9.20 0.28 0.09
CA ARG A 215 7.92 0.62 -0.52
C ARG A 215 7.56 -0.42 -1.55
N VAL A 216 6.32 -0.88 -1.49
CA VAL A 216 5.72 -1.91 -2.33
C VAL A 216 4.47 -1.31 -2.97
N THR A 217 4.30 -1.51 -4.28
CA THR A 217 3.13 -1.07 -5.04
C THR A 217 2.48 -2.24 -5.73
N VAL A 218 1.16 -2.35 -5.57
CA VAL A 218 0.31 -3.28 -6.30
C VAL A 218 -0.64 -2.49 -7.18
N ALA A 219 -0.89 -2.96 -8.39
CA ALA A 219 -1.86 -2.34 -9.29
C ALA A 219 -2.56 -3.37 -10.16
N GLY A 220 -3.74 -3.02 -10.64
CA GLY A 220 -4.59 -3.94 -11.37
C GLY A 220 -5.82 -3.31 -11.99
N THR A 221 -6.48 -4.10 -12.83
CA THR A 221 -7.74 -3.74 -13.49
C THR A 221 -8.76 -4.85 -13.29
N ASP A 222 -10.05 -4.49 -13.33
CA ASP A 222 -11.17 -5.44 -13.10
C ASP A 222 -11.00 -6.20 -11.77
N VAL A 223 -10.58 -5.48 -10.73
CA VAL A 223 -10.23 -6.03 -9.43
C VAL A 223 -11.50 -6.44 -8.69
N THR A 224 -11.49 -7.64 -8.13
CA THR A 224 -12.61 -8.18 -7.35
C THR A 224 -12.22 -8.24 -5.88
N LEU A 225 -12.90 -7.44 -5.06
CA LEU A 225 -12.68 -7.40 -3.62
C LEU A 225 -13.79 -8.22 -2.93
N GLU A 226 -13.39 -9.17 -2.10
CA GLU A 226 -14.34 -9.85 -1.22
C GLU A 226 -14.94 -8.84 -0.24
N ALA A 227 -16.25 -8.91 -0.05
CA ALA A 227 -16.91 -8.07 0.93
C ALA A 227 -16.47 -8.51 2.35
N PRO A 228 -16.01 -7.56 3.21
CA PRO A 228 -15.60 -7.86 4.58
C PRO A 228 -16.78 -8.20 5.50
#